data_AF-A0A7G8HGU4-F1
#
_entry.id   AF-A0A7G8HGU4-F1
#
_cell.length_a   1.000
_cell.length_b   1.000
_cell.length_c   1.000
_cell.angle_alpha   90.00
_cell.angle_beta   90.00
_cell.angle_gamma   90.00
#
_symmetry.space_group_name_H-M   'P 1'
#
loop_
_entity.id
_entity.type
_entity.pdbx_description
1 polymer ?
#
loop_
_entity_poly.entity_id
_entity_poly.type
_entity_poly.pdbx_seq_one_letter_code
_entity_poly.pdbx_strand_id
1 'polypeptide(L)' 'MIWLIALVLFLQTAFHWLLEPVIRLFTPVFELNVLPWLFAFTGLWLLAGHRDRDHP' A
#
# COMPACT_ATOMS: atom_id res chain seq x y z
N MET A 1 -14.25 -27.50 -26.23
CA MET A 1 -14.83 -27.19 -24.91
C MET A 1 -13.87 -27.48 -23.77
N ILE A 2 -13.29 -28.68 -23.67
CA ILE A 2 -12.29 -29.04 -22.63
C ILE A 2 -11.12 -28.05 -22.54
N TRP A 3 -10.65 -27.54 -23.68
CA TRP A 3 -9.58 -26.54 -23.72
C TRP A 3 -9.93 -25.23 -23.01
N LEU A 4 -11.18 -24.76 -23.15
CA LEU A 4 -11.66 -23.56 -22.46
C LEU A 4 -11.74 -23.79 -20.94
N ILE A 5 -12.13 -25.00 -20.53
CA ILE A 5 -12.20 -25.38 -19.12
C ILE A 5 -10.80 -25.38 -18.51
N ALA A 6 -9.81 -25.99 -19.19
CA ALA A 6 -8.43 -25.99 -18.74
C ALA A 6 -7.85 -24.56 -18.66
N LEU A 7 -8.16 -23.71 -19.64
CA LEU A 7 -7.74 -22.30 -19.64
C LEU A 7 -8.32 -21.52 -18.46
N VAL A 8 -9.62 -21.71 -18.17
CA VAL A 8 -10.29 -21.03 -17.05
C VAL A 8 -9.73 -21.50 -15.71
N LEU A 9 -9.47 -22.79 -15.54
CA LEU A 9 -8.87 -23.33 -14.32
C LEU A 9 -7.46 -22.79 -14.11
N PHE A 10 -6.64 -22.78 -15.17
CA PHE A 10 -5.30 -22.19 -15.11
C PHE A 10 -5.35 -20.70 -14.74
N LEU A 11 -6.28 -19.96 -15.36
CA LEU A 11 -6.45 -18.54 -15.09
C LEU A 11 -6.90 -18.30 -13.64
N GLN A 12 -7.84 -19.08 -13.11
CA GLN A 12 -8.26 -19.00 -11.70
C GLN A 12 -7.08 -19.24 -10.74
N THR A 13 -6.29 -20.29 -10.98
CA THR A 13 -5.11 -20.57 -10.16
C THR A 13 -4.09 -19.44 -10.23
N ALA A 14 -3.81 -18.92 -11.43
CA ALA A 14 -2.91 -17.80 -11.62
C ALA A 14 -3.40 -16.54 -10.92
N PHE A 15 -4.70 -16.23 -11.02
CA PHE A 15 -5.30 -15.09 -10.32
C PHE A 15 -5.25 -15.26 -8.82
N HIS A 16 -5.52 -16.45 -8.28
CA HIS A 16 -5.48 -16.65 -6.83
C HIS A 16 -4.06 -16.47 -6.29
N TRP A 17 -3.08 -17.02 -7.01
CA TRP A 17 -1.67 -16.87 -6.68
C TRP A 17 -1.16 -15.43 -6.85
N LEU A 18 -1.69 -14.66 -7.81
CA LEU A 18 -1.31 -13.27 -8.04
C LEU A 18 -2.03 -12.28 -7.11
N LEU A 19 -3.28 -12.56 -6.73
CA LEU A 19 -4.05 -11.71 -5.83
C LEU A 19 -3.46 -11.70 -4.42
N GLU A 20 -2.94 -12.83 -3.93
CA GLU A 20 -2.34 -12.91 -2.60
C GLU A 20 -1.18 -11.90 -2.38
N PRO A 21 -0.13 -11.83 -3.23
CA PRO A 21 0.93 -10.85 -3.08
C PRO A 21 0.45 -9.42 -3.35
N VAL A 22 -0.50 -9.22 -4.28
CA VAL A 22 -1.09 -7.90 -4.55
C VAL A 22 -1.82 -7.40 -3.31
N ILE A 23 -2.68 -8.22 -2.71
CA ILE A 23 -3.38 -7.89 -1.47
C ILE A 23 -2.35 -7.58 -0.39
N ARG A 24 -1.37 -8.47 -0.13
CA ARG A 24 -0.36 -8.24 0.90
C ARG A 24 0.43 -6.92 0.71
N LEU A 25 0.68 -6.50 -0.53
CA LEU A 25 1.36 -5.25 -0.84
C LEU A 25 0.46 -4.02 -0.62
N PHE A 26 -0.83 -4.12 -0.98
CA PHE A 26 -1.79 -3.02 -0.88
C PHE A 26 -2.46 -2.90 0.50
N THR A 27 -2.58 -4.00 1.25
CA THR A 27 -3.12 -4.04 2.61
C THR A 27 -2.56 -2.94 3.53
N PRO A 28 -1.24 -2.72 3.67
CA PRO A 28 -0.73 -1.67 4.56
C PRO A 28 -1.14 -0.24 4.14
N VAL A 29 -1.41 -0.03 2.85
CA VAL A 29 -1.90 1.26 2.32
C VAL A 29 -3.40 1.41 2.64
N PHE A 30 -4.19 0.36 2.43
CA PHE A 30 -5.64 0.37 2.70
C PHE A 30 -6.00 0.30 4.18
N GLU A 31 -5.18 -0.31 5.03
CA GLU A 31 -5.33 -0.29 6.48
C GLU A 31 -4.88 1.03 7.11
N LEU A 32 -4.46 2.00 6.28
CA LEU A 32 -3.94 3.29 6.74
C LEU A 32 -2.79 3.14 7.75
N ASN A 33 -2.05 2.02 7.72
CA ASN A 33 -0.90 1.79 8.61
C ASN A 33 0.25 2.77 8.29
N VAL A 34 0.25 3.35 7.09
CA VAL A 34 1.13 4.47 6.69
C VAL A 34 0.71 5.82 7.29
N LEU A 35 -0.51 5.95 7.81
CA LEU A 35 -1.06 7.22 8.28
C LEU A 35 -0.37 7.76 9.55
N PRO A 36 -0.07 6.94 10.58
CA PRO A 36 0.72 7.39 11.72
C PRO A 36 2.09 7.93 11.31
N TRP A 37 2.74 7.30 10.32
CA TRP A 37 4.00 7.75 9.76
C TRP A 37 3.85 9.08 9.00
N LEU A 38 2.80 9.22 8.20
CA LEU A 38 2.48 10.46 7.50
C LEU A 38 2.25 11.62 8.49
N PHE A 39 1.50 11.37 9.57
CA PHE A 39 1.28 12.34 10.64
C PHE A 39 2.56 12.69 11.38
N ALA A 40 3.40 11.71 11.71
CA ALA A 40 4.69 11.95 12.37
C ALA A 40 5.61 12.80 11.49
N PHE A 41 5.71 12.50 10.20
CA PHE A 41 6.52 13.26 9.25
C PHE A 41 6.00 14.70 9.08
N THR A 42 4.69 14.84 8.94
CA THR A 42 4.03 16.15 8.80
C THR A 42 4.21 16.98 10.07
N GLY A 43 4.05 16.38 11.25
CA GLY A 43 4.26 17.04 12.54
C GLY A 43 5.71 17.48 12.74
N LEU A 44 6.67 16.63 12.40
CA LEU A 44 8.10 16.97 12.46
C LEU A 44 8.45 18.10 11.48
N TRP A 45 7.92 18.07 10.27
CA TRP A 45 8.11 19.12 9.27
C TRP A 45 7.54 20.46 9.75
N LEU A 46 6.35 20.45 10.34
CA LEU A 46 5.72 21.64 10.91
C LEU A 46 6.54 22.23 12.07
N LEU A 47 7.07 21.37 12.95
CA LEU A 47 7.95 21.76 14.05
C LEU A 47 9.28 22.32 13.56
N ALA A 48 9.88 21.70 12.55
CA ALA A 48 11.13 22.15 11.95
C ALA A 48 10.97 23.52 11.27
N GLY A 49 9.86 23.75 10.56
CA GLY A 49 9.57 25.04 9.93
C GLY A 49 9.27 26.18 10.92
N HIS A 50 8.94 25.88 12.18
CA HIS A 50 8.79 26.90 13.22
C HIS A 50 10.15 27.39 13.73
N ARG A 51 11.13 26.50 13.86
CA ARG A 51 12.48 26.82 14.34
C ARG A 51 13.25 27.83 13.48
N ASP A 52 12.95 27.90 12.19
CA ASP A 52 13.59 28.86 11.27
C ASP A 52 13.03 30.29 11.39
N ARG A 53 11.86 30.46 12.03
CA ARG A 53 11.22 31.77 12.24
C ARG A 53 11.60 32.43 13.56
N ASP A 54 12.21 31.69 14.47
CA ASP A 54 12.60 32.16 15.81
C ASP A 54 14.10 32.53 15.91
N HIS A 55 14.86 32.49 14.81
CA HIS A 55 16.18 33.14 14.75
C HIS A 55 16.03 34.60 14.28
N PRO A 56 16.44 35.59 15.10
CA PRO A 56 16.45 37.02 14.73
C PRO A 56 17.49 37.36 13.66
#